data_AF-A0A6M0C9Y6-F1
#
_entry.id   AF-A0A6M0C9Y6-F1
#
_cell.length_a   1.000
_cell.length_b   1.000
_cell.length_c   1.000
_cell.angle_alpha   90.00
_cell.angle_beta   90.00
_cell.angle_gamma   90.00
#
_symmetry.space_group_name_H-M   'P 1'
#
loop_
_entity.id
_entity.type
_entity.pdbx_description
1 polymer ?
#
loop_
_entity_poly.entity_id
_entity_poly.type
_entity_poly.pdbx_seq_one_letter_code
_entity_poly.pdbx_strand_id
1 'polypeptide(L)'
;MKISHYTDLRCAIRGVCHAWCEEQGYTDPFCRNGEWWAYPPNGVMPVQIKTVMGTNCQRPVQIGILTLFLYPDGLLAPEPESAPD
;
A
#
# COMPACT_ATOMS: atom_id res chain seq x y z
N MET A 1 -5.34 -16.07 -1.22
CA MET A 1 -4.66 -14.75 -1.26
C MET A 1 -4.51 -14.35 -2.73
N LYS A 2 -5.05 -13.21 -3.17
CA LYS A 2 -4.96 -12.77 -4.58
C LYS A 2 -3.71 -11.90 -4.75
N ILE A 3 -2.79 -12.31 -5.61
CA ILE A 3 -1.58 -11.53 -5.92
C ILE A 3 -1.88 -10.66 -7.14
N SER A 4 -1.63 -9.36 -7.02
CA SER A 4 -1.79 -8.41 -8.12
C SER A 4 -0.53 -8.34 -8.96
N HIS A 5 -0.68 -8.39 -10.29
CA HIS A 5 0.42 -8.30 -11.24
C HIS A 5 0.62 -6.87 -11.71
N TYR A 6 1.86 -6.40 -11.68
CA TYR A 6 2.24 -5.07 -12.12
C TYR A 6 3.43 -5.11 -13.08
N THR A 7 3.50 -4.13 -13.96
CA THR A 7 4.59 -3.98 -14.95
C THR A 7 5.91 -3.59 -14.32
N ASP A 8 5.85 -2.79 -13.25
CA ASP A 8 7.00 -2.21 -12.58
C ASP A 8 6.67 -1.84 -11.13
N LEU A 9 7.71 -1.51 -10.35
CA LEU A 9 7.59 -1.20 -8.94
C LEU A 9 6.75 0.06 -8.68
N ARG A 10 6.76 1.05 -9.57
CA ARG A 10 5.99 2.28 -9.40
C ARG A 10 4.49 2.00 -9.54
N CYS A 11 4.11 1.20 -10.53
CA CYS A 11 2.75 0.72 -10.71
C CYS A 11 2.29 -0.12 -9.51
N ALA A 12 3.16 -1.00 -9.00
CA ALA A 12 2.86 -1.83 -7.84
C ALA A 12 2.60 -0.99 -6.58
N ILE A 13 3.51 -0.07 -6.26
CA ILE A 13 3.37 0.86 -5.12
C ILE A 13 2.07 1.64 -5.22
N ARG A 14 1.79 2.27 -6.38
CA ARG A 14 0.56 3.05 -6.58
C ARG A 14 -0.68 2.16 -6.44
N GLY A 15 -0.64 0.95 -6.99
CA GLY A 15 -1.74 0.00 -6.93
C GLY A 15 -2.06 -0.46 -5.50
N VAL A 16 -1.04 -0.78 -4.70
CA VAL A 16 -1.22 -1.17 -3.29
C VAL A 16 -1.75 0.00 -2.47
N CYS A 17 -1.19 1.20 -2.67
CA CYS A 17 -1.65 2.42 -2.04
C CYS A 17 -3.13 2.71 -2.35
N HIS A 18 -3.50 2.66 -3.63
CA HIS A 18 -4.87 2.90 -4.07
C HIS A 18 -5.85 1.87 -3.52
N ALA A 19 -5.50 0.59 -3.60
CA ALA A 19 -6.36 -0.49 -3.09
C ALA A 19 -6.55 -0.41 -1.57
N TRP A 20 -5.55 0.08 -0.83
CA TRP A 20 -5.71 0.33 0.60
C TRP A 20 -6.64 1.52 0.85
N CYS A 21 -6.47 2.63 0.13
CA CYS A 21 -7.33 3.80 0.26
C CYS A 21 -8.80 3.45 -0.01
N GLU A 22 -9.08 2.73 -1.09
CA GLU A 22 -10.42 2.29 -1.47
C GLU A 22 -11.07 1.42 -0.37
N GLU A 23 -10.34 0.45 0.17
CA GLU A 23 -10.84 -0.43 1.25
C GLU A 23 -11.09 0.31 2.56
N GLN A 24 -10.33 1.36 2.86
CA GLN A 24 -10.47 2.15 4.08
C GLN A 24 -11.40 3.37 3.91
N GLY A 25 -11.95 3.59 2.72
CA GLY A 25 -12.84 4.73 2.42
C GLY A 25 -12.11 6.08 2.29
N TYR A 26 -10.81 6.07 2.01
CA TYR A 26 -10.02 7.25 1.70
C TYR A 26 -10.19 7.66 0.24
N THR A 27 -9.83 8.89 -0.08
CA THR A 27 -9.76 9.35 -1.48
C THR A 27 -8.59 8.73 -2.24
N ASP A 28 -8.54 8.98 -3.55
CA ASP A 28 -7.37 8.69 -4.38
C ASP A 28 -6.08 9.23 -3.72
N PRO A 29 -5.05 8.39 -3.60
CA PRO A 29 -3.80 8.79 -2.97
C PRO A 29 -2.94 9.64 -3.92
N PHE A 30 -2.13 10.51 -3.34
CA PHE A 30 -1.18 11.35 -4.06
C PHE A 30 0.19 11.34 -3.39
N CYS A 31 1.24 11.51 -4.19
CA CYS A 31 2.60 11.57 -3.70
C CYS A 31 3.03 13.04 -3.51
N ARG A 32 3.51 13.39 -2.32
CA ARG A 32 4.05 14.71 -2.00
C ARG A 32 5.34 14.55 -1.20
N ASN A 33 6.43 15.15 -1.66
CA ASN A 33 7.76 15.07 -1.04
C ASN A 33 8.26 13.62 -0.84
N GLY A 34 7.93 12.71 -1.77
CA GLY A 34 8.32 11.31 -1.69
C GLY A 34 7.47 10.46 -0.74
N GLU A 35 6.42 11.04 -0.14
CA GLU A 35 5.52 10.34 0.77
C GLU A 35 4.13 10.23 0.16
N TRP A 36 3.40 9.18 0.53
CA TRP A 36 2.02 8.96 0.11
C TRP A 36 1.04 9.56 1.10
N TRP A 37 0.09 10.32 0.56
CA TRP A 37 -0.93 11.04 1.30
C TRP A 37 -2.30 10.71 0.71
N ALA A 38 -3.33 10.75 1.55
CA ALA A 38 -4.73 10.66 1.13
C ALA A 38 -5.63 11.44 2.09
N TYR A 39 -6.82 11.82 1.64
CA TYR A 39 -7.82 12.41 2.52
C TYR A 39 -8.61 11.28 3.20
N PRO A 40 -8.77 11.31 4.53
CA PRO A 40 -9.61 10.35 5.23
C PRO A 40 -11.09 10.55 4.88
N PRO A 41 -11.95 9.55 5.13
CA PRO A 41 -13.39 9.68 4.92
C PRO A 41 -13.93 10.90 5.67
N ASN A 42 -14.64 11.78 4.95
CA ASN A 42 -15.19 13.05 5.47
C ASN A 42 -14.14 14.05 5.99
N GLY A 43 -12.86 13.85 5.72
CA GLY A 43 -11.78 14.74 6.15
C GLY A 43 -11.43 15.79 5.11
N VAL A 44 -11.07 16.99 5.58
CA VAL A 44 -10.61 18.11 4.74
C VAL A 44 -9.09 18.31 4.77
N MET A 45 -8.38 17.55 5.62
CA MET A 45 -6.93 17.61 5.75
C MET A 45 -6.32 16.26 5.35
N PRO A 46 -5.36 16.22 4.43
CA PRO A 46 -4.73 14.98 4.04
C PRO A 46 -3.81 14.47 5.15
N VAL A 47 -3.72 13.15 5.27
CA VAL A 47 -2.83 12.47 6.21
C VAL A 47 -1.79 11.65 5.46
N GLN A 48 -0.61 11.47 6.07
CA GLN A 48 0.39 10.54 5.56
C GLN A 48 -0.09 9.12 5.78
N ILE A 49 -0.12 8.30 4.74
CA ILE A 49 -0.61 6.92 4.82
C ILE A 49 0.19 6.11 5.83
N LYS A 50 1.53 6.28 5.87
CA LYS A 50 2.41 5.61 6.85
C LYS A 50 2.03 5.83 8.32
N THR A 51 1.33 6.93 8.63
CA THR A 51 0.94 7.29 10.01
C THR A 51 -0.40 6.70 10.44
N VAL A 52 -1.20 6.24 9.48
CA VAL A 52 -2.56 5.73 9.71
C VAL A 52 -2.73 4.29 9.24
N MET A 53 -1.79 3.76 8.45
CA MET A 53 -1.78 2.35 8.08
C MET A 53 -1.49 1.50 9.32
N GLY A 54 -2.24 0.41 9.47
CA GLY A 54 -1.98 -0.58 10.50
C GLY A 54 -0.74 -1.42 10.19
N THR A 55 -0.30 -2.23 11.16
CA THR A 55 0.88 -3.09 11.03
C THR A 55 0.68 -4.26 10.05
N ASN A 56 -0.57 -4.68 9.81
CA ASN A 56 -0.91 -5.85 8.99
C ASN A 56 -1.56 -5.46 7.64
N CYS A 57 -1.08 -4.38 7.02
CA CYS A 57 -1.62 -3.88 5.75
C CYS A 57 -0.76 -4.23 4.53
N GLN A 58 0.27 -5.06 4.71
CA GLN A 58 1.15 -5.48 3.61
C GLN A 58 0.40 -6.33 2.59
N ARG A 59 0.74 -6.14 1.31
CA ARG A 59 0.15 -6.90 0.20
C ARG A 59 1.21 -7.55 -0.67
N PRO A 60 1.04 -8.83 -1.03
CA PRO A 60 1.88 -9.45 -2.04
C PRO A 60 1.58 -8.87 -3.42
N VAL A 61 2.63 -8.52 -4.14
CA VAL A 61 2.60 -8.04 -5.52
C VAL A 61 3.57 -8.84 -6.36
N GLN A 62 3.24 -9.01 -7.64
CA GLN A 62 4.11 -9.67 -8.61
C GLN A 62 4.59 -8.67 -9.65
N ILE A 63 5.91 -8.56 -9.82
CA ILE A 63 6.58 -7.73 -10.82
C ILE A 63 7.45 -8.65 -11.67
N GLY A 64 6.94 -9.02 -12.85
CA GLY A 64 7.55 -10.08 -13.66
C GLY A 64 7.59 -11.41 -12.92
N ILE A 65 8.80 -11.90 -12.64
CA ILE A 65 9.03 -13.15 -11.89
C ILE A 65 9.22 -12.93 -10.38
N LEU A 66 9.32 -11.67 -9.95
CA LEU A 66 9.63 -11.32 -8.56
C LEU A 66 8.32 -11.12 -7.79
N THR A 67 8.20 -11.82 -6.65
CA THR A 67 7.15 -11.56 -5.66
C THR A 67 7.71 -10.69 -4.56
N LEU A 68 7.03 -9.61 -4.24
CA LEU A 68 7.38 -8.67 -3.16
C LEU A 68 6.19 -8.46 -2.25
N PHE A 69 6.45 -8.04 -1.02
CA PHE A 69 5.42 -7.52 -0.13
C PHE A 69 5.60 -6.01 -0.02
N LEU A 70 4.52 -5.26 -0.20
CA LEU A 70 4.53 -3.80 -0.11
C LEU A 70 3.52 -3.32 0.92
N TYR A 71 3.91 -2.29 1.67
CA TYR A 71 2.99 -1.50 2.48
C TYR A 71 2.26 -0.45 1.62
N PRO A 72 1.09 0.03 2.06
CA PRO A 72 0.34 1.11 1.39
C PRO A 72 1.11 2.41 1.22
N ASP A 73 2.14 2.67 2.03
CA ASP A 73 3.03 3.82 1.91
C ASP A 73 4.16 3.63 0.89
N GLY A 74 4.18 2.49 0.19
CA GLY A 74 5.17 2.16 -0.84
C GLY A 74 6.48 1.57 -0.32
N LEU A 75 6.63 1.36 0.99
CA LEU A 75 7.79 0.68 1.54
C LEU A 75 7.72 -0.83 1.30
N LEU A 76 8.89 -1.45 1.16
CA LEU A 76 9.02 -2.90 1.15
C LEU A 76 8.71 -3.45 2.54
N ALA A 77 7.80 -4.41 2.60
CA ALA A 77 7.51 -5.15 3.80
C ALA A 77 8.39 -6.41 3.84
N PRO A 78 8.78 -6.88 5.05
CA PRO A 78 9.33 -8.21 5.18
C PRO A 78 8.28 -9.25 4.75
N GLU A 79 8.74 -10.45 4.37
CA GLU A 79 7.81 -11.56 4.21
C GLU A 79 7.04 -11.75 5.53
N PRO A 80 5.73 -12.01 5.47
CA PRO A 80 4.95 -12.25 6.68
C PRO A 80 5.60 -13.40 7.46
N GLU A 81 5.95 -13.14 8.72
CA GLU A 81 6.37 -14.19 9.64
C GLU A 81 5.26 -15.25 9.66
N SER A 82 5.58 -16.46 9.21
CA SER A 82 4.63 -17.57 9.29
C SER A 82 4.33 -17.76 10.77
N ALA A 83 3.09 -17.51 11.20
CA ALA A 83 2.69 -17.72 12.58
C ALA A 83 3.12 -19.16 12.98
N PRO A 84 3.80 -19.35 14.12
CA PRO A 84 4.08 -20.70 14.59
C PRO A 84 2.75 -21.43 14.81
N ASP A 85 2.62 -22.61 14.21
CA ASP A 85 1.49 -23.54 14.37
C ASP A 85 1.16 -23.86 15.84
#